data_AF-A0A7C7BUN3-F1
#
_entry.id   AF-A0A7C7BUN3-F1
#
_cell.length_a   1.000
_cell.length_b   1.000
_cell.length_c   1.000
_cell.angle_alpha   90.00
_cell.angle_beta   90.00
_cell.angle_gamma   90.00
#
_symmetry.space_group_name_H-M   'P 1'
#
loop_
_entity.id
_entity.type
_entity.pdbx_description
1 polymer ?
#
loop_
_entity_poly.entity_id
_entity_poly.type
_entity_poly.pdbx_seq_one_letter_code
_entity_poly.pdbx_strand_id
1 'polypeptide(L)'
;MPLAIQIGNVIGGISGTSSASPSPPPVVGFKFSVDTRVRGGSSSDTFVLPLQAAGTYDFEVDWGDGSTDTITAWNQAEKTHIYSSGGVYTIECTGALKVFTFAGTGDRLKLEEIYNWGGSSLDLGGGTFSFSQCSNLTISATNSPANTGDIAGAFYIVGSSAFTGGLAGWDMSNTTSCQFLCYNSSSYNEDISGWDVSNITNFLFAFTGTAMSVANYDALLIAWAPQSVQSGVTFSTNAQYTAGGSAAAARTTLIGKGWTIVDGGSV
;
A
#
# COMPACT_ATOMS: atom_id res chain seq x y z
N MET A 1 -60.97 -12.23 61.78
CA MET A 1 -59.57 -11.91 62.18
C MET A 1 -58.89 -13.24 62.47
N PRO A 2 -57.67 -13.57 61.99
CA PRO A 2 -56.65 -12.76 61.32
C PRO A 2 -56.36 -13.20 59.85
N LEU A 3 -55.33 -12.58 59.29
CA LEU A 3 -54.86 -12.52 57.91
C LEU A 3 -54.34 -13.84 57.31
N ALA A 4 -54.51 -13.99 55.99
CA ALA A 4 -53.53 -14.62 55.11
C ALA A 4 -53.53 -13.87 53.76
N ILE A 5 -52.57 -12.95 53.58
CA ILE A 5 -52.30 -12.31 52.29
C ILE A 5 -51.08 -12.99 51.69
N GLN A 6 -51.30 -13.53 50.50
CA GLN A 6 -50.35 -14.24 49.67
C GLN A 6 -49.37 -13.23 49.04
N ILE A 7 -48.07 -13.50 49.19
CA ILE A 7 -46.98 -12.68 48.65
C ILE A 7 -46.93 -12.89 47.12
N GLY A 8 -47.35 -11.88 46.37
CA GLY A 8 -47.16 -11.82 44.92
C GLY A 8 -45.75 -11.34 44.58
N ASN A 9 -44.95 -12.21 43.96
CA ASN A 9 -43.67 -11.84 43.36
C ASN A 9 -43.88 -10.82 42.23
N VAL A 10 -43.34 -9.62 42.40
CA VAL A 10 -43.16 -8.66 41.31
C VAL A 10 -41.88 -9.04 40.57
N ILE A 11 -42.01 -9.81 39.49
CA ILE A 11 -40.92 -10.03 38.54
C ILE A 11 -40.98 -8.87 37.56
N GLY A 12 -40.14 -7.86 37.78
CA GLY A 12 -39.92 -6.78 36.83
C GLY A 12 -39.31 -7.35 35.55
N GLY A 13 -40.05 -7.29 34.45
CA GLY A 13 -39.56 -7.61 33.12
C GLY A 13 -38.51 -6.58 32.70
N ILE A 14 -37.24 -6.94 32.83
CA ILE A 14 -36.13 -6.25 32.16
C ILE A 14 -36.17 -6.70 30.70
N SER A 15 -36.89 -5.96 29.85
CA SER A 15 -36.77 -6.11 28.40
C SER A 15 -35.37 -5.63 28.01
N GLY A 16 -34.42 -6.55 27.99
CA GLY A 16 -33.09 -6.31 27.43
C GLY A 16 -33.24 -5.98 25.95
N THR A 17 -33.09 -4.71 25.60
CA THR A 17 -32.81 -4.32 24.22
C THR A 17 -31.40 -4.80 23.93
N SER A 18 -31.27 -5.94 23.26
CA SER A 18 -30.02 -6.32 22.62
C SER A 18 -29.70 -5.25 21.58
N SER A 19 -28.83 -4.30 21.95
CA SER A 19 -28.13 -3.51 20.95
C SER A 19 -27.30 -4.50 20.13
N ALA A 20 -27.77 -4.82 18.92
CA ALA A 20 -26.91 -5.47 17.95
C ALA A 20 -25.67 -4.57 17.84
N SER A 21 -24.50 -5.12 18.19
CA SER A 21 -23.23 -4.49 17.82
C SER A 21 -23.33 -4.16 16.33
N PRO A 22 -22.93 -2.95 15.89
CA PRO A 22 -22.90 -2.69 14.46
C PRO A 22 -22.12 -3.84 13.80
N SER A 23 -22.69 -4.40 12.72
CA SER A 23 -21.95 -5.36 11.91
C SER A 23 -20.59 -4.72 11.62
N PRO A 24 -19.46 -5.43 11.84
CA PRO A 24 -18.17 -4.89 11.43
C PRO A 24 -18.30 -4.43 9.98
N PRO A 25 -17.71 -3.28 9.61
CA PRO A 25 -17.73 -2.83 8.23
C PRO A 25 -17.30 -4.00 7.33
N PRO A 26 -17.90 -4.16 6.14
CA PRO A 26 -17.48 -5.21 5.21
C PRO A 26 -15.96 -5.11 5.05
N VAL A 27 -15.26 -6.21 5.34
CA VAL A 27 -13.80 -6.25 5.21
C VAL A 27 -13.52 -6.12 3.73
N VAL A 28 -12.97 -4.97 3.33
CA VAL A 28 -12.62 -4.72 1.93
C VAL A 28 -11.30 -5.42 1.66
N GLY A 29 -11.26 -6.27 0.64
CA GLY A 29 -10.07 -7.03 0.29
C GLY A 29 -9.05 -6.21 -0.50
N PHE A 30 -7.80 -6.68 -0.52
CA PHE A 30 -6.81 -6.24 -1.48
C PHE A 30 -7.22 -6.76 -2.86
N LYS A 31 -7.56 -5.85 -3.77
CA LYS A 31 -8.19 -6.16 -5.06
C LYS A 31 -7.33 -5.68 -6.22
N PHE A 32 -7.00 -6.61 -7.11
CA PHE A 32 -6.14 -6.36 -8.26
C PHE A 32 -6.53 -7.22 -9.45
N SER A 33 -6.06 -6.87 -10.64
CA SER A 33 -6.22 -7.71 -11.84
C SER A 33 -4.91 -8.28 -12.33
N VAL A 34 -5.02 -9.44 -12.95
CA VAL A 34 -3.92 -10.12 -13.63
C VAL A 34 -4.33 -10.55 -15.03
N ASP A 35 -3.44 -10.44 -16.00
CA ASP A 35 -3.55 -11.14 -17.29
C ASP A 35 -2.62 -12.36 -17.28
N THR A 36 -3.21 -13.54 -17.15
CA THR A 36 -2.43 -14.79 -17.07
C THR A 36 -1.70 -15.11 -18.37
N ARG A 37 -2.11 -14.51 -19.50
CA ARG A 37 -1.48 -14.71 -20.82
C ARG A 37 -0.17 -13.94 -20.94
N VAL A 38 0.07 -12.94 -20.10
CA VAL A 38 1.34 -12.21 -20.06
C VAL A 38 2.45 -13.14 -19.56
N ARG A 39 3.61 -13.09 -20.22
CA ARG A 39 4.76 -13.94 -19.87
C ARG A 39 5.21 -13.64 -18.43
N GLY A 40 5.11 -14.65 -17.57
CA GLY A 40 5.51 -14.60 -16.17
C GLY A 40 6.35 -15.82 -15.76
N GLY A 41 6.33 -16.14 -14.48
CA GLY A 41 7.00 -17.32 -13.91
C GLY A 41 6.19 -18.60 -14.08
N SER A 42 4.87 -18.51 -14.21
CA SER A 42 3.95 -19.63 -14.44
C SER A 42 3.38 -19.66 -15.88
N SER A 43 2.62 -20.71 -16.21
CA SER A 43 1.98 -20.91 -17.51
C SER A 43 0.93 -19.84 -17.83
N SER A 44 0.48 -19.78 -19.09
CA SER A 44 -0.41 -18.73 -19.61
C SER A 44 -1.85 -18.75 -19.08
N ASP A 45 -2.15 -19.70 -18.19
CA ASP A 45 -3.44 -19.97 -17.55
C ASP A 45 -3.30 -20.01 -16.03
N THR A 46 -2.17 -19.58 -15.48
CA THR A 46 -1.86 -19.73 -14.07
C THR A 46 -1.46 -18.40 -13.47
N PHE A 47 -1.77 -18.19 -12.19
CA PHE A 47 -1.20 -17.11 -11.39
C PHE A 47 -0.73 -17.65 -10.05
N VAL A 48 0.44 -17.20 -9.59
CA VAL A 48 1.03 -17.57 -8.31
C VAL A 48 1.14 -16.33 -7.43
N LEU A 49 0.48 -16.36 -6.27
CA LEU A 49 0.60 -15.31 -5.26
C LEU A 49 2.06 -15.24 -4.75
N PRO A 50 2.66 -14.05 -4.67
CA PRO A 50 4.07 -13.85 -4.33
C PRO A 50 4.30 -13.87 -2.81
N LEU A 51 3.84 -14.92 -2.14
CA LEU A 51 3.93 -15.09 -0.69
C LEU A 51 5.34 -15.54 -0.28
N GLN A 52 5.85 -14.94 0.80
CA GLN A 52 7.20 -15.17 1.34
C GLN A 52 7.18 -15.79 2.74
N ALA A 53 8.25 -16.50 3.10
CA ALA A 53 8.37 -17.19 4.38
C ALA A 53 8.29 -16.26 5.61
N ALA A 54 8.67 -14.98 5.46
CA ALA A 54 8.59 -13.98 6.52
C ALA A 54 7.19 -13.38 6.73
N GLY A 55 6.23 -13.72 5.88
CA GLY A 55 4.88 -13.17 5.96
C GLY A 55 3.99 -13.85 7.00
N THR A 56 2.84 -13.22 7.25
CA THR A 56 1.77 -13.74 8.11
C THR A 56 0.50 -13.80 7.29
N TYR A 57 -0.15 -14.96 7.28
CA TYR A 57 -1.25 -15.25 6.38
C TYR A 57 -2.41 -15.87 7.15
N ASP A 58 -3.57 -15.27 7.00
CA ASP A 58 -4.88 -15.82 7.40
C ASP A 58 -5.92 -15.07 6.57
N PHE A 59 -6.02 -15.41 5.29
CA PHE A 59 -6.87 -14.72 4.34
C PHE A 59 -7.57 -15.68 3.38
N GLU A 60 -8.73 -15.26 2.89
CA GLU A 60 -9.44 -15.86 1.77
C GLU A 60 -9.04 -15.16 0.48
N VAL A 61 -8.83 -15.91 -0.60
CA VAL A 61 -8.63 -15.38 -1.94
C VAL A 61 -9.79 -15.81 -2.82
N ASP A 62 -10.44 -14.85 -3.46
CA ASP A 62 -11.32 -15.05 -4.60
C ASP A 62 -10.51 -14.85 -5.87
N TRP A 63 -10.42 -15.89 -6.70
CA TRP A 63 -9.60 -15.90 -7.92
C TRP A 63 -10.25 -15.20 -9.11
N GLY A 64 -11.51 -14.76 -8.98
CA GLY A 64 -12.25 -14.06 -10.02
C GLY A 64 -12.89 -14.98 -11.07
N ASP A 65 -12.85 -16.30 -10.88
CA ASP A 65 -13.48 -17.30 -11.74
C ASP A 65 -14.56 -18.14 -11.01
N GLY A 66 -14.96 -17.69 -9.81
CA GLY A 66 -15.91 -18.39 -8.93
C GLY A 66 -15.27 -19.42 -8.01
N SER A 67 -13.95 -19.62 -8.08
CA SER A 67 -13.21 -20.40 -7.09
C SER A 67 -12.62 -19.52 -5.99
N THR A 68 -12.53 -20.09 -4.79
CA THR A 68 -11.91 -19.44 -3.63
C THR A 68 -11.04 -20.42 -2.86
N ASP A 69 -10.03 -19.91 -2.18
CA ASP A 69 -9.15 -20.68 -1.29
C ASP A 69 -8.87 -19.92 0.01
N THR A 70 -8.60 -20.66 1.08
CA THR A 70 -8.07 -20.11 2.33
C THR A 70 -6.56 -20.34 2.40
N ILE A 71 -5.80 -19.27 2.63
CA ILE A 71 -4.35 -19.29 2.69
C ILE A 71 -3.89 -18.95 4.10
N THR A 72 -3.21 -19.91 4.73
CA THR A 72 -2.66 -19.79 6.10
C THR A 72 -1.13 -19.90 6.15
N ALA A 73 -0.49 -20.21 5.01
CA ALA A 73 0.94 -20.40 4.92
C ALA A 73 1.51 -19.95 3.55
N TRP A 74 2.74 -19.44 3.55
CA TRP A 74 3.41 -18.92 2.35
C TRP A 74 3.71 -19.96 1.27
N ASN A 75 3.75 -21.24 1.64
CA ASN A 75 4.09 -22.38 0.77
C ASN A 75 2.92 -23.36 0.61
N GLN A 76 1.69 -22.96 0.95
CA GLN A 76 0.49 -23.73 0.62
C GLN A 76 0.40 -23.93 -0.90
N ALA A 77 -0.17 -25.06 -1.33
CA ALA A 77 -0.31 -25.37 -2.75
C ALA A 77 -1.27 -24.37 -3.43
N GLU A 78 -2.32 -23.99 -2.71
CA GLU A 78 -3.43 -23.13 -3.12
C GLU A 78 -2.99 -21.69 -3.38
N LYS A 79 -1.75 -21.28 -3.06
CA LYS A 79 -1.24 -19.98 -3.52
C LYS A 79 -1.07 -19.91 -5.04
N THR A 80 -1.11 -21.06 -5.72
CA THR A 80 -1.05 -21.22 -7.16
C THR A 80 -2.42 -21.61 -7.67
N HIS A 81 -2.99 -20.80 -8.55
CA HIS A 81 -4.28 -21.09 -9.17
C HIS A 81 -4.14 -21.32 -10.66
N ILE A 82 -4.80 -22.38 -11.16
CA ILE A 82 -4.83 -22.76 -12.57
C ILE A 82 -6.24 -22.52 -13.08
N TYR A 83 -6.38 -21.53 -13.96
CA TYR A 83 -7.63 -21.18 -14.61
C TYR A 83 -7.93 -22.17 -15.74
N SER A 84 -9.22 -22.33 -16.08
CA SER A 84 -9.66 -23.19 -17.20
C SER A 84 -9.15 -22.70 -18.57
N SER A 85 -8.77 -21.43 -18.68
CA SER A 85 -8.17 -20.82 -19.87
C SER A 85 -7.32 -19.60 -19.46
N GLY A 86 -6.39 -19.18 -20.32
CA GLY A 86 -5.70 -17.89 -20.11
C GLY A 86 -6.63 -16.70 -20.33
N GLY A 87 -6.51 -15.67 -19.50
CA GLY A 87 -7.39 -14.51 -19.53
C GLY A 87 -7.05 -13.44 -18.50
N VAL A 88 -7.88 -12.41 -18.44
CA VAL A 88 -7.82 -11.37 -17.41
C VAL A 88 -8.75 -11.73 -16.27
N TYR A 89 -8.24 -11.72 -15.06
CA TYR A 89 -8.97 -12.08 -13.84
C TYR A 89 -8.82 -10.98 -12.80
N THR A 90 -9.90 -10.73 -12.05
CA THR A 90 -9.85 -9.82 -10.89
C THR A 90 -9.82 -10.66 -9.63
N ILE A 91 -8.72 -10.55 -8.89
CA ILE A 91 -8.46 -11.28 -7.66
C ILE A 91 -8.73 -10.37 -6.47
N GLU A 92 -9.34 -10.91 -5.42
CA GLU A 92 -9.59 -10.20 -4.17
C GLU A 92 -9.15 -11.04 -2.96
N CYS A 93 -8.21 -10.51 -2.17
CA CYS A 93 -7.71 -11.14 -0.96
C CYS A 93 -8.29 -10.46 0.29
N THR A 94 -9.05 -11.18 1.10
CA THR A 94 -9.74 -10.65 2.30
C THR A 94 -9.25 -11.36 3.55
N GLY A 95 -8.78 -10.62 4.55
CA GLY A 95 -8.16 -11.16 5.75
C GLY A 95 -6.70 -10.72 5.90
N ALA A 96 -5.93 -11.36 6.78
CA ALA A 96 -4.56 -10.97 7.06
C ALA A 96 -3.61 -11.42 5.94
N LEU A 97 -3.14 -10.48 5.13
CA LEU A 97 -2.10 -10.66 4.11
C LEU A 97 -0.93 -9.73 4.43
N LYS A 98 0.07 -10.24 5.15
CA LYS A 98 1.30 -9.51 5.46
C LYS A 98 2.46 -10.11 4.69
N VAL A 99 3.18 -9.25 3.94
CA VAL A 99 4.24 -9.59 2.97
C VAL A 99 3.67 -10.20 1.68
N PHE A 100 3.40 -9.33 0.72
CA PHE A 100 3.07 -9.67 -0.67
C PHE A 100 4.21 -9.18 -1.57
N THR A 101 5.13 -10.05 -1.98
CA THR A 101 6.42 -9.60 -2.51
C THR A 101 6.94 -10.39 -3.69
N PHE A 102 6.95 -9.75 -4.86
CA PHE A 102 7.53 -10.30 -6.09
C PHE A 102 9.06 -10.25 -6.12
N ALA A 103 9.66 -9.17 -5.57
CA ALA A 103 11.10 -8.92 -5.62
C ALA A 103 11.72 -9.09 -7.03
N GLY A 104 10.99 -8.67 -8.08
CA GLY A 104 11.45 -8.79 -9.46
C GLY A 104 11.35 -10.18 -10.08
N THR A 105 10.68 -11.14 -9.43
CA THR A 105 10.55 -12.53 -9.90
C THR A 105 9.09 -12.96 -10.11
N GLY A 106 8.86 -14.24 -10.42
CA GLY A 106 7.53 -14.84 -10.50
C GLY A 106 6.62 -14.19 -11.55
N ASP A 107 5.34 -14.09 -11.20
CA ASP A 107 4.27 -13.61 -12.06
C ASP A 107 4.08 -12.09 -12.06
N ARG A 108 5.08 -11.31 -11.62
CA ARG A 108 4.97 -9.85 -11.44
C ARG A 108 4.47 -9.08 -12.68
N LEU A 109 4.81 -9.56 -13.88
CA LEU A 109 4.41 -8.91 -15.13
C LEU A 109 2.95 -9.17 -15.49
N LYS A 110 2.34 -10.20 -14.88
CA LYS A 110 0.92 -10.49 -15.05
C LYS A 110 0.05 -9.50 -14.28
N LEU A 111 0.56 -8.82 -13.26
CA LEU A 111 -0.18 -7.80 -12.50
C LEU A 111 -0.40 -6.54 -13.34
N GLU A 112 -1.67 -6.21 -13.62
CA GLU A 112 -2.05 -5.11 -14.51
C GLU A 112 -2.56 -3.88 -13.74
N GLU A 113 -3.42 -4.08 -12.74
CA GLU A 113 -4.04 -2.95 -12.04
C GLU A 113 -4.35 -3.30 -10.58
N ILE A 114 -4.12 -2.34 -9.68
CA ILE A 114 -4.61 -2.40 -8.30
C ILE A 114 -5.80 -1.44 -8.16
N TYR A 115 -6.97 -2.02 -7.85
CA TYR A 115 -8.24 -1.31 -7.69
C TYR A 115 -8.52 -0.93 -6.24
N ASN A 116 -7.99 -1.70 -5.30
CA ASN A 116 -8.19 -1.47 -3.88
C ASN A 116 -7.03 -2.05 -3.08
N TRP A 117 -6.50 -1.27 -2.15
CA TRP A 117 -5.39 -1.72 -1.31
C TRP A 117 -5.81 -2.59 -0.11
N GLY A 118 -7.11 -2.77 0.13
CA GLY A 118 -7.63 -3.61 1.22
C GLY A 118 -7.45 -3.07 2.64
N GLY A 119 -6.86 -1.88 2.82
CA GLY A 119 -6.65 -1.28 4.14
C GLY A 119 -5.85 -2.20 5.06
N SER A 120 -6.45 -2.61 6.18
CA SER A 120 -5.82 -3.55 7.13
C SER A 120 -5.63 -4.96 6.59
N SER A 121 -6.27 -5.32 5.47
CA SER A 121 -6.11 -6.64 4.86
C SER A 121 -4.70 -6.84 4.31
N LEU A 122 -4.12 -5.80 3.70
CA LEU A 122 -2.76 -5.85 3.17
C LEU A 122 -1.84 -4.98 4.01
N ASP A 123 -0.85 -5.62 4.62
CA ASP A 123 0.27 -4.92 5.27
C ASP A 123 1.54 -5.10 4.42
N LEU A 124 1.96 -4.00 3.79
CA LEU A 124 3.23 -3.95 3.07
C LEU A 124 4.43 -3.86 4.01
N GLY A 125 4.18 -3.58 5.29
CA GLY A 125 5.19 -3.50 6.33
C GLY A 125 6.01 -4.76 6.49
N GLY A 126 7.33 -4.64 6.28
CA GLY A 126 8.27 -5.76 6.37
C GLY A 126 8.43 -6.57 5.07
N GLY A 127 7.67 -6.23 4.02
CA GLY A 127 7.82 -6.75 2.66
C GLY A 127 8.52 -5.73 1.76
N THR A 128 9.85 -5.73 1.74
CA THR A 128 10.61 -4.88 0.81
C THR A 128 10.44 -5.38 -0.62
N PHE A 129 10.46 -4.47 -1.60
CA PHE A 129 10.35 -4.79 -3.03
C PHE A 129 9.04 -5.47 -3.44
N SER A 130 7.94 -5.15 -2.74
CA SER A 130 6.64 -5.78 -2.90
C SER A 130 6.15 -5.87 -4.36
N PHE A 131 6.15 -4.74 -5.08
CA PHE A 131 5.77 -4.61 -6.50
C PHE A 131 6.97 -4.24 -7.40
N SER A 132 8.19 -4.59 -6.96
CA SER A 132 9.40 -4.32 -7.74
C SER A 132 9.34 -4.99 -9.11
N GLN A 133 9.62 -4.20 -10.15
CA GLN A 133 9.59 -4.59 -11.56
C GLN A 133 8.23 -5.09 -12.08
N CYS A 134 7.11 -4.73 -11.44
CA CYS A 134 5.76 -4.88 -12.00
C CYS A 134 5.54 -3.83 -13.10
N SER A 135 6.20 -3.97 -14.25
CA SER A 135 6.24 -2.92 -15.29
C SER A 135 4.91 -2.67 -16.00
N ASN A 136 3.94 -3.57 -15.88
CA ASN A 136 2.60 -3.44 -16.44
C ASN A 136 1.59 -2.82 -15.44
N LEU A 137 2.02 -2.57 -14.20
CA LEU A 137 1.14 -2.12 -13.14
C LEU A 137 0.64 -0.68 -13.37
N THR A 138 -0.67 -0.53 -13.26
CA THR A 138 -1.39 0.74 -13.06
C THR A 138 -2.08 0.71 -11.69
N ILE A 139 -2.41 1.88 -11.13
CA ILE A 139 -3.12 1.96 -9.85
C ILE A 139 -4.26 2.96 -10.01
N SER A 140 -5.49 2.48 -9.86
CA SER A 140 -6.70 3.31 -9.77
C SER A 140 -7.26 3.36 -8.35
N ALA A 141 -6.72 2.55 -7.44
CA ALA A 141 -7.10 2.55 -6.04
C ALA A 141 -6.93 3.94 -5.41
N THR A 142 -7.95 4.38 -4.68
CA THR A 142 -7.96 5.67 -3.98
C THR A 142 -7.76 5.55 -2.47
N ASN A 143 -7.67 4.32 -1.96
CA ASN A 143 -7.33 4.03 -0.56
C ASN A 143 -5.85 3.69 -0.42
N SER A 144 -5.44 3.20 0.76
CA SER A 144 -4.07 2.80 1.05
C SER A 144 -4.03 1.42 1.69
N PRO A 145 -2.90 0.70 1.59
CA PRO A 145 -2.68 -0.48 2.42
C PRO A 145 -2.28 -0.04 3.82
N ALA A 146 -2.12 -1.00 4.74
CA ALA A 146 -1.34 -0.77 5.94
C ALA A 146 0.15 -0.67 5.55
N ASN A 147 0.77 0.46 5.89
CA ASN A 147 2.17 0.77 5.58
C ASN A 147 3.06 0.72 6.83
N THR A 148 3.01 -0.38 7.58
CA THR A 148 3.64 -0.42 8.91
C THR A 148 5.16 -0.63 8.85
N GLY A 149 5.94 0.39 9.17
CA GLY A 149 7.40 0.27 9.24
C GLY A 149 8.10 0.46 7.88
N ASP A 150 8.53 -0.62 7.23
CA ASP A 150 9.43 -0.55 6.07
C ASP A 150 8.74 -1.00 4.78
N ILE A 151 8.69 -0.10 3.80
CA ILE A 151 8.16 -0.31 2.44
C ILE A 151 9.26 -0.12 1.37
N ALA A 152 10.53 -0.29 1.74
CA ALA A 152 11.64 -0.04 0.85
C ALA A 152 11.50 -0.78 -0.49
N GLY A 153 11.70 -0.05 -1.58
CA GLY A 153 11.70 -0.56 -2.94
C GLY A 153 10.36 -1.07 -3.44
N ALA A 154 9.25 -0.81 -2.75
CA ALA A 154 7.94 -1.39 -3.09
C ALA A 154 7.57 -1.17 -4.56
N PHE A 155 7.91 -0.03 -5.17
CA PHE A 155 7.70 0.26 -6.59
C PHE A 155 8.99 0.63 -7.33
N TYR A 156 10.07 -0.13 -7.12
CA TYR A 156 11.26 -0.06 -7.99
C TYR A 156 10.94 -0.65 -9.37
N ILE A 157 10.38 0.16 -10.27
CA ILE A 157 9.84 -0.27 -11.57
C ILE A 157 10.58 0.46 -12.69
N VAL A 158 11.53 -0.22 -13.36
CA VAL A 158 12.35 0.39 -14.41
C VAL A 158 11.66 0.30 -15.76
N GLY A 159 11.65 1.40 -16.52
CA GLY A 159 11.24 1.41 -17.93
C GLY A 159 9.74 1.18 -18.16
N SER A 160 8.90 1.39 -17.14
CA SER A 160 7.44 1.34 -17.29
C SER A 160 6.89 2.70 -17.72
N SER A 161 5.97 2.68 -18.69
CA SER A 161 5.09 3.81 -19.01
C SER A 161 3.72 3.72 -18.34
N ALA A 162 3.41 2.61 -17.67
CA ALA A 162 2.11 2.34 -17.06
C ALA A 162 2.03 2.87 -15.62
N PHE A 163 3.12 2.76 -14.86
CA PHE A 163 3.17 3.21 -13.47
C PHE A 163 3.45 4.72 -13.41
N THR A 164 2.38 5.53 -13.30
CA THR A 164 2.46 7.01 -13.30
C THR A 164 2.07 7.67 -11.97
N GLY A 165 1.43 6.97 -11.06
CA GLY A 165 0.88 7.49 -9.80
C GLY A 165 0.08 6.45 -9.02
N GLY A 166 -0.86 6.90 -8.18
CA GLY A 166 -1.73 6.06 -7.35
C GLY A 166 -1.29 5.91 -5.89
N LEU A 167 -0.35 6.74 -5.43
CA LEU A 167 0.19 6.72 -4.06
C LEU A 167 -0.14 8.00 -3.27
N ALA A 168 -0.74 9.02 -3.89
CA ALA A 168 -1.08 10.29 -3.23
C ALA A 168 -1.94 10.11 -1.96
N GLY A 169 -2.85 9.14 -1.98
CA GLY A 169 -3.77 8.85 -0.87
C GLY A 169 -3.22 7.93 0.22
N TRP A 170 -1.92 7.59 0.17
CA TRP A 170 -1.33 6.67 1.15
C TRP A 170 -1.19 7.29 2.54
N ASP A 171 -1.65 6.57 3.57
CA ASP A 171 -1.31 6.88 4.95
C ASP A 171 0.14 6.44 5.24
N MET A 172 1.01 7.42 5.45
CA MET A 172 2.44 7.26 5.71
C MET A 172 2.80 7.46 7.19
N SER A 173 1.80 7.71 8.05
CA SER A 173 2.01 8.07 9.45
C SER A 173 2.73 7.01 10.27
N ASN A 174 2.69 5.73 9.85
CA ASN A 174 3.38 4.62 10.53
C ASN A 174 4.62 4.11 9.76
N THR A 175 5.01 4.78 8.68
CA THR A 175 6.13 4.36 7.86
C THR A 175 7.43 4.96 8.39
N THR A 176 8.45 4.12 8.56
CA THR A 176 9.78 4.49 9.04
C THR A 176 10.84 4.46 7.94
N SER A 177 10.63 3.67 6.88
CA SER A 177 11.55 3.53 5.75
C SER A 177 10.80 3.46 4.41
N CYS A 178 11.19 4.34 3.49
CA CYS A 178 10.73 4.42 2.10
C CYS A 178 11.90 4.37 1.11
N GLN A 179 13.02 3.76 1.52
CA GLN A 179 14.22 3.70 0.70
C GLN A 179 13.90 3.09 -0.68
N PHE A 180 14.36 3.70 -1.77
CA PHE A 180 14.10 3.22 -3.14
C PHE A 180 12.62 3.09 -3.56
N LEU A 181 11.66 3.66 -2.83
CA LEU A 181 10.22 3.41 -3.02
C LEU A 181 9.78 3.43 -4.49
N CYS A 182 10.13 4.45 -5.26
CA CYS A 182 9.85 4.62 -6.69
C CYS A 182 11.13 4.76 -7.52
N TYR A 183 12.24 4.14 -7.08
CA TYR A 183 13.54 4.30 -7.73
C TYR A 183 13.50 3.89 -9.21
N ASN A 184 14.00 4.75 -10.10
CA ASN A 184 13.98 4.59 -11.56
C ASN A 184 12.60 4.37 -12.21
N SER A 185 11.52 4.71 -11.51
CA SER A 185 10.17 4.75 -12.08
C SER A 185 9.99 5.99 -12.95
N SER A 186 10.55 5.93 -14.16
CA SER A 186 10.74 7.08 -15.06
C SER A 186 9.48 7.77 -15.54
N SER A 187 8.30 7.19 -15.33
CA SER A 187 7.00 7.78 -15.68
C SER A 187 6.22 8.25 -14.46
N TYR A 188 6.71 7.99 -13.24
CA TYR A 188 6.05 8.39 -12.01
C TYR A 188 6.10 9.91 -11.83
N ASN A 189 4.91 10.52 -11.73
CA ASN A 189 4.76 11.95 -11.53
C ASN A 189 3.39 12.25 -10.89
N GLU A 190 3.33 12.17 -9.57
CA GLU A 190 2.12 12.43 -8.80
C GLU A 190 2.40 13.42 -7.66
N ASP A 191 1.38 14.18 -7.28
CA ASP A 191 1.42 15.03 -6.10
C ASP A 191 1.23 14.18 -4.84
N ILE A 192 2.30 14.02 -4.07
CA ILE A 192 2.35 13.30 -2.79
C ILE A 192 2.54 14.25 -1.61
N SER A 193 2.26 15.55 -1.78
CA SER A 193 2.47 16.55 -0.72
C SER A 193 1.65 16.27 0.54
N GLY A 194 0.58 15.47 0.43
CA GLY A 194 -0.30 15.09 1.54
C GLY A 194 0.27 14.08 2.51
N TRP A 195 1.43 13.46 2.24
CA TRP A 195 2.03 12.47 3.13
C TRP A 195 2.48 13.05 4.46
N ASP A 196 2.20 12.31 5.54
CA ASP A 196 2.86 12.50 6.84
C ASP A 196 4.23 11.81 6.80
N VAL A 197 5.29 12.61 6.82
CA VAL A 197 6.69 12.14 6.78
C VAL A 197 7.39 12.26 8.14
N SER A 198 6.63 12.49 9.22
CA SER A 198 7.17 12.76 10.56
C SER A 198 7.93 11.57 11.17
N ASN A 199 7.57 10.34 10.81
CA ASN A 199 8.19 9.11 11.32
C ASN A 199 9.26 8.50 10.40
N ILE A 200 9.44 9.05 9.19
CA ILE A 200 10.40 8.53 8.22
C ILE A 200 11.82 8.85 8.69
N THR A 201 12.64 7.80 8.80
CA THR A 201 14.07 7.89 9.14
C THR A 201 14.98 7.54 7.96
N ASN A 202 14.48 6.77 6.99
CA ASN A 202 15.22 6.41 5.77
C ASN A 202 14.40 6.73 4.52
N PHE A 203 14.85 7.75 3.76
CA PHE A 203 14.19 8.22 2.54
C PHE A 203 15.12 8.19 1.31
N LEU A 204 16.23 7.47 1.42
CA LEU A 204 17.32 7.50 0.46
C LEU A 204 16.85 6.94 -0.91
N PHE A 205 17.15 7.67 -1.98
CA PHE A 205 16.83 7.30 -3.37
C PHE A 205 15.34 7.03 -3.68
N ALA A 206 14.41 7.45 -2.80
CA ALA A 206 13.00 7.10 -2.94
C ALA A 206 12.36 7.57 -4.26
N PHE A 207 12.78 8.71 -4.81
CA PHE A 207 12.26 9.26 -6.06
C PHE A 207 13.34 9.59 -7.08
N THR A 208 14.56 9.08 -6.90
CA THR A 208 15.63 9.21 -7.90
C THR A 208 15.24 8.43 -9.16
N GLY A 209 15.39 9.07 -10.32
CA GLY A 209 15.02 8.52 -11.62
C GLY A 209 13.54 8.61 -11.96
N THR A 210 12.74 9.36 -11.20
CA THR A 210 11.32 9.63 -11.50
C THR A 210 11.14 10.86 -12.40
N ALA A 211 9.94 11.03 -12.96
CA ALA A 211 9.54 12.20 -13.73
C ALA A 211 8.82 13.26 -12.88
N MET A 212 9.07 13.29 -11.56
CA MET A 212 8.45 14.24 -10.65
C MET A 212 8.65 15.68 -11.14
N SER A 213 7.54 16.34 -11.44
CA SER A 213 7.51 17.69 -11.99
C SER A 213 7.88 18.75 -10.94
N VAL A 214 8.27 19.94 -11.42
CA VAL A 214 8.54 21.11 -10.56
C VAL A 214 7.34 21.45 -9.68
N ALA A 215 6.13 21.40 -10.25
CA ALA A 215 4.89 21.72 -9.52
C ALA A 215 4.65 20.75 -8.35
N ASN A 216 4.79 19.43 -8.60
CA ASN A 216 4.60 18.42 -7.56
C ASN A 216 5.73 18.49 -6.51
N TYR A 217 6.97 18.77 -6.93
CA TYR A 217 8.07 18.89 -5.99
C TYR A 217 7.97 20.14 -5.11
N ASP A 218 7.55 21.27 -5.68
CA ASP A 218 7.29 22.49 -4.92
C ASP A 218 6.17 22.27 -3.88
N ALA A 219 5.05 21.64 -4.29
CA ALA A 219 3.95 21.33 -3.39
C ALA A 219 4.41 20.44 -2.23
N LEU A 220 5.17 19.38 -2.53
CA LEU A 220 5.77 18.48 -1.57
C LEU A 220 6.67 19.22 -0.57
N LEU A 221 7.63 20.02 -1.05
CA LEU A 221 8.54 20.77 -0.18
C LEU A 221 7.77 21.68 0.78
N ILE A 222 6.81 22.44 0.25
CA ILE A 222 5.99 23.39 1.02
C ILE A 222 5.18 22.66 2.09
N ALA A 223 4.56 21.53 1.76
CA ALA A 223 3.71 20.78 2.69
C ALA A 223 4.51 20.04 3.78
N TRP A 224 5.72 19.58 3.47
CA TRP A 224 6.54 18.82 4.42
C TRP A 224 7.36 19.72 5.35
N ALA A 225 7.77 20.90 4.90
CA ALA A 225 8.54 21.85 5.71
C ALA A 225 7.93 22.19 7.09
N PRO A 226 6.61 22.34 7.29
CA PRO A 226 6.03 22.59 8.61
C PRO A 226 5.98 21.35 9.52
N GLN A 227 6.09 20.13 9.00
CA GLN A 227 5.96 18.90 9.79
C GLN A 227 7.11 18.71 10.79
N SER A 228 6.85 18.02 11.90
CA SER A 228 7.88 17.63 12.89
C SER A 228 8.66 16.40 12.41
N VAL A 229 9.58 16.60 11.47
CA VAL A 229 10.36 15.53 10.84
C VAL A 229 11.56 15.08 11.64
N GLN A 230 12.00 13.83 11.42
CA GLN A 230 13.25 13.31 11.96
C GLN A 230 14.47 14.02 11.36
N SER A 231 15.53 14.19 12.14
CA SER A 231 16.82 14.72 11.65
C SER A 231 17.69 13.61 11.05
N GLY A 232 18.66 13.96 10.18
CA GLY A 232 19.59 12.99 9.59
C GLY A 232 19.02 12.21 8.41
N VAL A 233 17.82 12.57 7.96
CA VAL A 233 17.15 11.96 6.81
C VAL A 233 17.77 12.47 5.51
N THR A 234 18.08 11.56 4.58
CA THR A 234 18.47 11.92 3.21
C THR A 234 17.29 11.70 2.27
N PHE A 235 16.85 12.76 1.60
CA PHE A 235 15.83 12.70 0.55
C PHE A 235 16.49 12.91 -0.82
N SER A 236 16.17 12.05 -1.79
CA SER A 236 16.79 12.09 -3.11
C SER A 236 15.76 12.00 -4.24
N THR A 237 15.87 12.93 -5.19
CA THR A 237 15.05 13.03 -6.41
C THR A 237 15.87 13.66 -7.54
N ASN A 238 15.39 13.59 -8.78
CA ASN A 238 15.92 14.38 -9.89
C ASN A 238 15.09 15.64 -10.18
N ALA A 239 13.99 15.83 -9.43
CA ALA A 239 13.10 16.97 -9.59
C ALA A 239 13.80 18.29 -9.27
N GLN A 240 13.37 19.36 -9.94
CA GLN A 240 13.84 20.72 -9.71
C GLN A 240 12.77 21.52 -8.99
N TYR A 241 13.17 22.54 -8.22
CA TYR A 241 12.25 23.39 -7.46
C TYR A 241 12.29 24.85 -7.94
N THR A 242 11.21 25.60 -7.74
CA THR A 242 11.15 27.02 -8.16
C THR A 242 12.08 27.90 -7.30
N ALA A 243 12.98 28.66 -7.95
CA ALA A 243 13.89 29.56 -7.27
C ALA A 243 13.17 30.74 -6.57
N GLY A 244 13.72 31.22 -5.45
CA GLY A 244 13.32 32.50 -4.81
C GLY A 244 11.92 32.56 -4.19
N GLY A 245 11.13 31.48 -4.25
CA GLY A 245 9.76 31.40 -3.72
C GLY A 245 9.62 30.52 -2.47
N SER A 246 8.37 30.16 -2.16
CA SER A 246 8.00 29.35 -1.00
C SER A 246 8.67 27.97 -1.00
N ALA A 247 8.82 27.34 -2.17
CA ALA A 247 9.47 26.03 -2.29
C ALA A 247 10.96 26.10 -1.91
N ALA A 248 11.69 27.10 -2.40
CA ALA A 248 13.09 27.32 -2.02
C ALA A 248 13.23 27.56 -0.50
N ALA A 249 12.35 28.36 0.10
CA ALA A 249 12.34 28.59 1.55
C ALA A 249 11.99 27.32 2.36
N ALA A 250 11.03 26.53 1.87
CA ALA A 250 10.62 25.26 2.47
C ALA A 250 11.74 24.22 2.42
N ARG A 251 12.46 24.13 1.29
CA ARG A 251 13.67 23.31 1.14
C ARG A 251 14.75 23.70 2.16
N THR A 252 15.03 25.01 2.31
CA THR A 252 15.97 25.49 3.33
C THR A 252 15.51 25.13 4.74
N THR A 253 14.21 25.19 5.02
CA THR A 253 13.63 24.78 6.31
C THR A 253 13.91 23.31 6.61
N LEU A 254 13.66 22.40 5.65
CA LEU A 254 13.93 20.97 5.81
C LEU A 254 15.42 20.70 6.05
N ILE A 255 16.32 21.36 5.30
CA ILE A 255 17.76 21.29 5.51
C ILE A 255 18.14 21.78 6.93
N GLY A 256 17.52 22.86 7.39
CA GLY A 256 17.68 23.38 8.75
C GLY A 256 17.22 22.41 9.84
N LYS A 257 16.29 21.49 9.53
CA LYS A 257 15.86 20.38 10.39
C LYS A 257 16.80 19.16 10.33
N GLY A 258 17.94 19.28 9.64
CA GLY A 258 18.96 18.25 9.54
C GLY A 258 18.75 17.26 8.39
N TRP A 259 17.90 17.59 7.40
CA TRP A 259 17.79 16.78 6.19
C TRP A 259 18.94 17.05 5.23
N THR A 260 19.38 16.01 4.53
CA THR A 260 20.19 16.13 3.31
C THR A 260 19.29 16.00 2.10
N ILE A 261 19.17 17.06 1.30
CA ILE A 261 18.35 17.04 0.08
C ILE A 261 19.27 16.97 -1.15
N VAL A 262 19.13 15.90 -1.92
CA VAL A 262 19.81 15.69 -3.21
C VAL A 262 18.75 15.76 -4.30
N ASP A 263 18.69 16.89 -5.00
CA ASP A 263 17.69 17.20 -6.02
C ASP A 263 18.33 17.78 -7.29
N GLY A 264 17.51 18.09 -8.30
CA GLY A 264 17.94 18.69 -9.57
C GLY A 264 18.30 20.19 -9.49
N GLY A 265 18.30 20.76 -8.28
CA GLY A 265 18.53 22.18 -8.05
C GLY A 265 17.33 23.06 -8.41
N SER A 266 17.57 24.37 -8.46
CA SER A 266 16.54 25.36 -8.78
C SER A 266 16.37 25.55 -10.28
N VAL A 267 15.15 25.88 -10.71
CA VAL A 267 14.80 26.38 -12.05
C VAL A 267 14.28 27.80 -12.02
#